data_AF-A0A5B8LNM5-F1
#
_entry.id   AF-A0A5B8LNM5-F1
#
_cell.length_a   1.000
_cell.length_b   1.000
_cell.length_c   1.000
_cell.angle_alpha   90.00
_cell.angle_beta   90.00
_cell.angle_gamma   90.00
#
_symmetry.space_group_name_H-M   'P 1'
#
loop_
_entity.id
_entity.type
_entity.pdbx_description
1 polymer ?
#
loop_
_entity_poly.entity_id
_entity_poly.type
_entity_poly.pdbx_seq_one_letter_code
_entity_poly.pdbx_strand_id
1 'polypeptide(L)' 'MTRLEARAILAADRAQQRALTRLAAALTADLPDLRAEIDGDSVIVTGRGVLDDLRLVWIGSVLR' A
#
# COMPACT_ATOMS: atom_id res chain seq x y z
N MET A 1 12.23 -25.46 10.14
CA MET A 1 11.88 -24.68 8.94
C MET A 1 12.61 -25.27 7.74
N THR A 2 11.88 -25.73 6.72
CA THR A 2 12.46 -26.37 5.54
C THR A 2 12.95 -25.34 4.51
N ARG A 3 13.81 -25.75 3.57
CA ARG A 3 14.27 -24.90 2.47
C ARG A 3 13.12 -24.40 1.59
N LEU A 4 12.06 -25.21 1.46
CA LEU A 4 10.86 -24.86 0.70
C LEU A 4 10.05 -23.78 1.42
N GLU A 5 9.83 -23.92 2.73
CA GLU A 5 9.16 -22.91 3.57
C GLU A 5 9.88 -21.56 3.51
N ALA A 6 11.21 -21.55 3.67
CA ALA A 6 12.00 -20.31 3.58
C ALA A 6 11.84 -19.62 2.21
N ARG A 7 11.76 -20.41 1.13
CA ARG A 7 11.57 -19.88 -0.23
C ARG A 7 10.13 -19.38 -0.45
N ALA A 8 9.14 -20.03 0.13
CA ALA A 8 7.75 -19.60 0.07
C ALA A 8 7.54 -18.25 0.78
N ILE A 9 8.14 -18.07 1.97
CA ILE A 9 8.12 -16.81 2.71
C ILE A 9 8.73 -15.68 1.86
N LEU A 10 9.94 -15.89 1.34
CA LEU A 10 10.60 -14.90 0.48
C LEU A 10 9.85 -14.58 -0.83
N ALA A 11 9.01 -15.50 -1.31
CA ALA A 11 8.17 -15.26 -2.48
C ALA A 11 6.93 -14.43 -2.10
N ALA A 12 6.34 -14.69 -0.94
CA ALA A 12 5.22 -13.93 -0.38
C ALA A 12 5.64 -12.49 -0.09
N ASP A 13 6.77 -12.27 0.60
CA ASP A 13 7.29 -10.93 0.92
C ASP A 13 7.50 -10.09 -0.36
N ARG A 14 8.09 -10.70 -1.40
CA ARG A 14 8.27 -10.03 -2.70
C ARG A 14 6.96 -9.75 -3.42
N ALA A 15 5.96 -10.63 -3.28
CA ALA A 15 4.64 -10.39 -3.85
C ALA A 15 3.94 -9.21 -3.16
N GLN A 16 4.00 -9.16 -1.83
CA GLN A 16 3.50 -8.06 -1.01
C GLN A 16 4.18 -6.74 -1.37
N GLN A 17 5.51 -6.71 -1.45
CA GLN A 17 6.24 -5.49 -1.80
C GLN A 17 5.86 -4.96 -3.19
N ARG A 18 5.63 -5.86 -4.17
CA ARG A 18 5.15 -5.47 -5.50
C ARG A 18 3.74 -4.90 -5.47
N ALA A 19 2.86 -5.47 -4.63
CA ALA A 19 1.50 -4.97 -4.48
C ALA A 19 1.50 -3.55 -3.88
N LEU A 20 2.26 -3.34 -2.79
CA LEU A 20 2.41 -2.03 -2.16
C LEU A 20 3.01 -0.99 -3.12
N THR A 21 4.03 -1.38 -3.90
CA THR A 21 4.64 -0.51 -4.91
C THR A 21 3.64 -0.08 -5.98
N ARG A 22 2.83 -1.01 -6.50
CA ARG A 22 1.80 -0.69 -7.49
C ARG A 22 0.72 0.21 -6.92
N LEU A 23 0.31 -0.04 -5.67
CA LEU A 23 -0.69 0.78 -5.00
C LEU A 23 -0.20 2.22 -4.81
N ALA A 24 1.01 2.41 -4.27
CA ALA A 24 1.58 3.74 -4.09
C ALA A 24 1.72 4.50 -5.42
N ALA A 25 2.14 3.81 -6.49
CA ALA A 25 2.23 4.39 -7.83
C ALA A 25 0.86 4.79 -8.40
N ALA A 26 -0.16 3.94 -8.23
CA ALA A 26 -1.52 4.24 -8.67
C ALA A 26 -2.11 5.44 -7.90
N LEU A 27 -1.95 5.47 -6.58
CA LEU A 27 -2.40 6.59 -5.75
C LEU A 27 -1.72 7.91 -6.16
N THR A 28 -0.41 7.88 -6.42
CA THR A 28 0.32 9.07 -6.87
C THR A 28 -0.15 9.55 -8.25
N ALA A 29 -0.52 8.63 -9.15
CA ALA A 29 -1.02 8.97 -10.48
C ALA A 29 -2.44 9.55 -10.46
N ASP A 30 -3.33 8.97 -9.63
CA ASP A 30 -4.74 9.35 -9.56
C ASP A 30 -4.98 10.58 -8.65
N LEU A 31 -4.03 10.85 -7.74
CA LEU A 31 -4.10 11.88 -6.70
C LEU A 31 -2.83 12.75 -6.72
N PRO A 32 -2.60 13.59 -7.74
CA PRO A 32 -1.34 14.33 -7.89
C PRO A 32 -1.07 15.35 -6.75
N ASP A 33 -2.11 15.79 -6.06
CA ASP A 33 -2.00 16.70 -4.89
C ASP A 33 -1.69 15.96 -3.58
N LEU A 34 -1.67 14.62 -3.61
CA LEU A 34 -1.42 13.75 -2.47
C LEU A 34 -0.14 12.96 -2.69
N ARG A 35 0.58 12.69 -1.60
CA ARG A 35 1.81 11.92 -1.59
C ARG A 35 1.55 10.57 -0.97
N ALA A 36 1.87 9.49 -1.69
CA ALA A 36 1.79 8.13 -1.19
C ALA A 36 3.19 7.55 -0.95
N GLU A 37 3.45 7.04 0.24
CA GLU A 37 4.72 6.43 0.63
C GLU A 37 4.49 5.06 1.24
N ILE A 38 5.44 4.14 1.05
CA ILE A 38 5.38 2.80 1.66
C ILE A 38 6.12 2.87 3.00
N ASP A 39 5.45 2.47 4.07
CA ASP A 39 6.04 2.30 5.40
C ASP A 39 5.79 0.87 5.89
N GLY A 40 6.83 0.05 5.85
CA GLY A 40 6.75 -1.39 6.10
C GLY A 40 5.70 -2.06 5.19
N ASP A 41 4.63 -2.54 5.82
CA ASP A 41 3.54 -3.27 5.17
C ASP A 41 2.35 -2.37 4.81
N SER A 42 2.48 -1.06 4.99
CA SER A 42 1.41 -0.08 4.80
C SER A 42 1.77 0.95 3.72
N VAL A 43 0.75 1.57 3.14
CA VAL A 43 0.91 2.77 2.31
C VAL A 43 0.32 3.96 3.06
N ILE A 44 1.17 4.92 3.38
CA ILE A 44 0.78 6.17 4.05
C ILE A 44 0.50 7.20 2.96
N VAL A 45 -0.70 7.80 3.01
CA VAL A 45 -1.09 8.89 2.11
C VAL A 45 -1.13 10.19 2.91
N THR A 46 -0.44 11.21 2.43
CA THR A 46 -0.35 12.52 3.06
C THR A 46 -0.71 13.62 2.07
N GLY A 47 -1.35 14.67 2.57
CA GLY A 47 -1.72 15.83 1.76
C GLY A 47 -2.92 16.56 2.34
N ARG A 48 -3.28 17.68 1.73
CA ARG A 48 -4.39 18.52 2.20
C ARG A 48 -5.71 17.87 1.79
N GLY A 49 -6.65 17.74 2.73
CA GLY A 49 -7.98 17.16 2.46
C GLY A 49 -7.97 15.64 2.23
N VAL A 50 -6.90 14.94 2.62
CA VAL A 50 -6.76 13.49 2.39
C VAL A 50 -7.89 12.67 3.04
N LEU A 51 -8.40 13.12 4.19
CA LEU A 51 -9.51 12.48 4.91
C LEU A 51 -10.88 12.86 4.33
N ASP A 52 -10.93 13.92 3.53
CA ASP A 52 -12.15 14.41 2.90
C ASP A 52 -12.29 13.86 1.46
N ASP A 53 -11.24 13.26 0.88
CA ASP A 53 -11.29 12.65 -0.43
C ASP A 53 -12.10 11.34 -0.38
N LEU A 54 -13.30 11.37 -0.97
CA LEU A 54 -14.23 10.24 -1.03
C LEU A 54 -13.60 8.96 -1.61
N ARG A 55 -12.56 9.09 -2.45
CA ARG A 55 -11.83 7.95 -3.01
C ARG A 55 -10.99 7.21 -1.97
N LEU A 56 -10.56 7.92 -0.91
CA LEU A 56 -9.73 7.39 0.17
C LEU A 56 -10.56 6.97 1.40
N VAL A 57 -11.72 7.58 1.62
CA VAL A 57 -12.65 7.25 2.72
C VAL A 57 -13.07 5.76 2.68
N TRP A 58 -13.16 5.16 1.50
CA TRP A 58 -13.51 3.74 1.36
C TRP A 58 -12.39 2.80 1.86
N ILE A 59 -11.12 3.20 1.73
CA ILE A 59 -9.95 2.39 2.13
C ILE A 59 -9.85 2.27 3.66
N GLY A 60 -10.23 3.32 4.39
CA GLY A 60 -10.32 3.28 5.85
C GLY A 60 -11.46 2.41 6.39
N SER A 61 -12.47 2.10 5.56
CA SER A 61 -13.65 1.33 6.01
C SER A 61 -13.44 -0.19 6.09
N VAL A 62 -12.37 -0.72 5.48
CA VAL A 62 -12.05 -2.16 5.47
C VAL A 62 -11.19 -2.59 6.66
N LEU A 63 -10.69 -1.63 7.46
CA LEU A 63 -9.80 -1.86 8.61
C LEU A 63 -10.53 -1.78 9.97
N ARG A 64 -11.85 -1.99 10.00
CA ARG A 64 -12.62 -2.10 11.26
C ARG A 64 -12.94 -3.54 11.62
#